data_AF-A0A6V7JQX2-F1
#
_entry.id   AF-A0A6V7JQX2-F1
#
_cell.length_a   1.000
_cell.length_b   1.000
_cell.length_c   1.000
_cell.angle_alpha   90.00
_cell.angle_beta   90.00
_cell.angle_gamma   90.00
#
_symmetry.space_group_name_H-M   'P 1'
#
loop_
_entity.id
_entity.type
_entity.pdbx_description
1 polymer ?
#
loop_
_entity_poly.entity_id
_entity_poly.type
_entity_poly.pdbx_seq_one_letter_code
_entity_poly.pdbx_strand_id
1 'polypeptide(L)' 'VVEDGYEFFAKRQLVTLFSAPNYCGEFDNAGAMMSVDDSLMCSFQILKPADKRKFPYGGLNSGRPVTPPRAPNNKTKKK' A
#
# COMPACT_ATOMS: atom_id res chain seq x y z
N VAL A 1 9.43 3.46 -6.63
CA VAL A 1 8.04 3.58 -6.10
C VAL A 1 7.77 5.06 -5.89
N VAL A 2 6.52 5.49 -6.02
CA VAL A 2 6.16 6.91 -5.85
C VAL A 2 6.21 7.29 -4.37
N GLU A 3 6.92 8.34 -4.02
CA GLU A 3 7.24 8.71 -2.62
C GLU A 3 5.98 9.01 -1.78
N ASP A 4 5.07 9.84 -2.29
CA ASP A 4 3.85 10.26 -1.58
C ASP A 4 2.63 9.36 -1.84
N GLY A 5 2.82 8.25 -2.54
CA GLY A 5 1.73 7.36 -2.95
C GLY A 5 0.86 7.89 -4.10
N TYR A 6 1.14 9.07 -4.65
CA TYR A 6 0.52 9.56 -5.89
C TYR A 6 1.50 10.39 -6.72
N GLU A 7 1.37 10.36 -8.04
CA GLU A 7 2.21 11.13 -8.96
C GLU A 7 1.41 11.63 -10.15
N PHE A 8 1.54 12.91 -10.49
CA PHE A 8 0.98 13.49 -11.71
C PHE A 8 1.97 13.39 -12.87
N PHE A 9 1.45 13.04 -14.05
CA PHE A 9 2.19 13.04 -15.31
C PHE A 9 1.43 13.83 -16.38
N ALA A 10 2.10 14.14 -17.50
CA ALA A 10 1.50 14.82 -18.65
C ALA A 10 0.69 16.07 -18.27
N LYS A 11 1.32 17.03 -17.55
CA LYS A 11 0.66 18.26 -17.08
C LYS A 11 -0.61 18.00 -16.26
N ARG A 12 -0.55 17.00 -15.36
CA ARG A 12 -1.65 16.57 -14.47
C ARG A 12 -2.85 15.95 -15.21
N GLN A 13 -2.67 15.51 -16.45
CA GLN A 13 -3.70 14.77 -17.20
C GLN A 13 -3.74 13.28 -16.84
N LEU A 14 -2.67 12.77 -16.22
CA LEU A 14 -2.59 11.41 -15.71
C LEU A 14 -2.18 11.47 -14.25
N VAL A 15 -2.82 10.67 -13.40
CA VAL A 15 -2.39 10.44 -12.02
C VAL A 15 -2.18 8.95 -11.80
N THR A 16 -1.03 8.59 -11.24
CA THR A 16 -0.73 7.24 -10.76
C THR A 16 -0.95 7.20 -9.26
N LEU A 17 -1.65 6.17 -8.77
CA LEU A 17 -1.95 5.99 -7.34
C LEU A 17 -1.35 4.68 -6.82
N PHE A 18 -0.69 4.77 -5.67
CA PHE A 18 -0.22 3.65 -4.87
C PHE A 18 -0.83 3.75 -3.48
N SER A 19 -1.60 2.75 -3.07
CA SER A 19 -2.30 2.74 -1.78
C SER A 19 -1.62 1.89 -0.69
N ALA A 20 -0.53 1.20 -1.03
CA ALA A 20 0.23 0.36 -0.12
C ALA A 20 1.44 1.11 0.44
N PRO A 21 1.35 1.74 1.63
CA PRO A 21 2.51 2.32 2.28
C PRO A 21 3.51 1.23 2.65
N ASN A 22 4.79 1.56 2.57
CA ASN A 22 5.89 0.62 2.77
C ASN A 22 5.72 -0.66 1.94
N TYR A 23 5.56 -0.49 0.62
CA TYR A 23 5.28 -1.58 -0.29
C TYR A 23 6.35 -2.68 -0.17
N CYS A 24 5.91 -3.94 -0.05
CA CYS A 24 6.75 -5.11 0.20
C CYS A 24 7.67 -5.05 1.43
N GLY A 25 7.60 -4.01 2.28
CA GLY A 25 8.57 -3.83 3.36
C GLY A 25 9.95 -3.32 2.89
N GLU A 26 10.09 -3.01 1.60
CA GLU A 26 11.36 -2.67 0.94
C GLU A 26 11.46 -1.18 0.59
N PHE A 27 10.32 -0.49 0.54
CA PHE A 27 10.22 0.92 0.16
C PHE A 27 9.71 1.75 1.34
N ASP A 28 10.11 3.01 1.46
CA ASP A 28 9.62 3.94 2.48
C ASP A 28 8.44 4.79 1.99
N ASN A 29 7.83 4.39 0.87
CA ASN A 29 6.74 5.12 0.24
C ASN A 29 5.50 5.25 1.14
N ALA A 30 4.82 6.38 1.04
CA ALA A 30 3.46 6.50 1.54
C ALA A 30 2.46 5.81 0.58
N GLY A 31 1.26 5.55 1.10
CA GLY A 31 0.08 5.27 0.28
C GLY A 31 -0.72 6.55 0.06
N ALA A 32 -1.54 6.60 -0.99
CA ALA A 32 -2.51 7.67 -1.21
C ALA A 32 -3.89 7.12 -1.56
N MET A 33 -4.92 7.86 -1.15
CA MET A 33 -6.31 7.68 -1.59
C MET A 33 -6.78 8.96 -2.27
N MET A 34 -7.36 8.86 -3.46
CA MET A 34 -7.94 9.99 -4.18
C MET A 34 -9.45 10.05 -3.91
N SER A 35 -9.94 11.21 -3.45
CA SER A 35 -11.36 11.52 -3.34
C SER A 35 -11.76 12.48 -4.46
N VAL A 36 -12.88 12.22 -5.10
CA VAL A 36 -13.46 13.06 -6.17
C VAL A 36 -14.84 13.48 -5.71
N ASP A 37 -15.10 14.79 -5.67
CA ASP A 37 -16.41 15.33 -5.30
C ASP A 37 -17.30 15.62 -6.51
N ASP A 38 -18.52 16.10 -6.26
CA ASP A 38 -19.51 16.41 -7.31
C ASP A 38 -19.04 17.52 -8.27
N SER A 39 -18.08 18.35 -7.86
CA SER A 39 -17.46 19.38 -8.72
C SER A 39 -16.31 18.83 -9.57
N LEU A 40 -16.04 17.52 -9.50
CA LEU A 40 -14.90 16.84 -10.10
C LEU A 40 -13.55 17.28 -9.51
N MET A 41 -13.55 17.85 -8.29
CA MET A 41 -12.33 18.22 -7.61
C MET A 41 -11.64 16.97 -7.05
N CYS A 42 -10.44 16.68 -7.55
CA CYS A 42 -9.61 15.60 -7.03
C CYS A 42 -8.78 16.08 -5.82
N SER A 43 -8.93 15.40 -4.69
CA SER A 43 -8.13 15.60 -3.47
C SER A 43 -7.45 14.30 -3.04
N PHE A 44 -6.34 14.38 -2.31
CA PHE A 44 -5.52 13.22 -1.93
C PHE A 44 -5.34 13.15 -0.42
N GLN A 45 -5.54 11.96 0.13
CA GLN A 45 -5.24 11.63 1.52
C GLN A 45 -4.00 10.73 1.55
N ILE A 46 -2.92 11.20 2.18
CA ILE A 46 -1.65 10.48 2.25
C ILE A 46 -1.59 9.64 3.53
N LEU A 47 -1.34 8.35 3.35
CA LEU A 47 -1.16 7.35 4.39
C LEU A 47 0.33 7.07 4.57
N LYS A 48 0.95 7.68 5.59
CA LYS A 48 2.35 7.37 5.92
C LYS A 48 2.48 5.94 6.45
N PRO A 49 3.63 5.27 6.25
CA PRO A 49 3.91 3.98 6.86
C PRO A 49 3.63 4.01 8.37
N ALA A 50 2.90 3.01 8.85
CA ALA A 50 2.61 2.90 10.26
C ALA A 50 3.86 2.53 11.07
N ASP A 51 4.04 3.16 12.23
CA ASP A 51 5.01 2.70 13.22
C ASP A 51 4.69 1.26 13.60
N LYS A 52 5.63 0.33 13.36
CA LYS A 52 5.53 -1.11 13.68
C LYS A 52 5.17 -1.40 15.15
N ARG A 53 5.25 -0.39 16.03
CA ARG A 53 4.93 -0.46 17.45
C ARG A 53 3.45 -0.25 17.79
N LYS A 54 2.63 0.31 16.88
CA LYS A 54 1.23 0.68 17.18
C LYS A 54 0.18 -0.30 16.66
N PHE A 55 0.57 -1.24 15.81
CA PHE A 55 -0.32 -2.27 15.29
C PHE A 55 0.26 -3.64 15.64
N PRO A 56 -0.25 -4.35 16.65
CA PRO A 56 0.07 -5.75 16.82
C PRO A 56 -0.54 -6.48 15.62
N TYR A 57 0.27 -6.71 14.58
CA TYR A 57 -0.07 -7.51 13.40
C TYR A 57 -0.17 -9.02 13.75
N GLY A 58 -0.78 -9.33 14.89
CA GLY A 58 -0.84 -10.67 15.49
C GLY A 58 -2.08 -10.92 16.36
N GLY A 59 -3.13 -10.10 16.27
CA GLY A 59 -4.33 -10.32 17.08
C GLY A 59 -5.61 -9.75 16.49
N LEU A 60 -6.49 -10.67 16.07
CA LEU A 60 -7.95 -10.55 16.08
C LEU A 60 -8.63 -9.58 15.10
N ASN A 61 -9.01 -10.11 13.93
CA ASN A 61 -10.32 -9.83 13.32
C ASN A 61 -10.72 -11.02 12.43
N SER A 62 -11.56 -11.89 12.99
CA SER A 62 -12.08 -13.15 12.46
C SER A 62 -13.10 -12.98 11.31
N GLY A 63 -12.76 -12.18 10.30
CA GLY A 63 -13.68 -11.94 9.18
C GLY A 63 -13.10 -11.28 7.94
N ARG A 64 -11.79 -11.02 7.85
CA ARG A 64 -11.16 -10.52 6.63
C ARG A 64 -10.42 -11.66 5.92
N PRO A 65 -10.59 -11.84 4.60
CA PRO A 65 -9.75 -12.74 3.84
C PRO A 65 -8.30 -12.24 3.97
N VAL A 66 -7.48 -12.99 4.72
CA VAL A 66 -6.04 -12.75 4.76
C VAL A 66 -5.53 -13.02 3.35
N THR A 67 -4.66 -12.16 2.82
CA THR A 67 -3.95 -12.47 1.57
C THR A 67 -3.31 -13.85 1.72
N PRO A 68 -3.43 -14.74 0.71
CA PRO A 68 -2.96 -16.11 0.84
C PRO A 68 -1.51 -16.13 1.36
N PRO A 69 -1.21 -16.88 2.44
CA PRO A 69 0.14 -16.95 2.94
C PRO A 69 1.06 -17.48 1.84
N ARG A 70 2.12 -16.73 1.55
CA ARG A 70 3.15 -17.12 0.59
C ARG A 70 3.75 -18.45 1.06
N ALA A 71 3.51 -19.53 0.33
CA ALA A 71 4.05 -20.84 0.66
C ALA A 71 5.59 -20.78 0.74
N PRO A 72 6.23 -21.33 1.79
CA PRO A 72 7.68 -21.41 1.85
C PRO A 72 8.16 -22.33 0.74
N ASN A 73 8.93 -21.76 -0.20
CA ASN A 73 9.50 -22.50 -1.33
C ASN A 73 10.63 -23.40 -0.81
N ASN A 74 10.28 -24.62 -0.38
CA ASN A 74 11.25 -25.66 -0.04
C ASN A 74 11.93 -26.18 -1.32
N LYS A 75 12.94 -25.44 -1.80
CA LYS A 75 13.90 -25.97 -2.77
C LYS A 75 14.78 -27.02 -2.06
N THR A 76 14.31 -28.26 -2.11
CA THR A 76 15.10 -29.49 -2.31
C THR A 76 16.46 -29.57 -1.59
N LYS A 77 16.48 -30.14 -0.38
CA LYS A 77 17.57 -31.06 0.01
C LYS A 77 17.18 -32.47 -0.44
N LYS A 78 17.70 -32.90 -1.59
CA LYS A 78 17.74 -34.31 -2.02
C LYS A 78 19.01 -34.57 -2.82
N LYS A 79 20.11 -34.77 -2.12
CA LYS A 79 20.97 -35.97 -2.14
C LYS A 79 22.23 -35.68 -1.34
#